data_AF-A0A6C0IY89-F1
#
_entry.id   AF-A0A6C0IY89-F1
#
_cell.length_a   1.000
_cell.length_b   1.000
_cell.length_c   1.000
_cell.angle_alpha   90.00
_cell.angle_beta   90.00
_cell.angle_gamma   90.00
#
_symmetry.space_group_name_H-M   'P 1'
#
loop_
_entity.id
_entity.type
_entity.pdbx_description
1 polymer ?
#
loop_
_entity_poly.entity_id
_entity_poly.type
_entity_poly.pdbx_seq_one_letter_code
_entity_poly.pdbx_strand_id
1 'polypeptide(L)'
;MSTHSKMFTLKPNIVRPNIRVQAKKNDFVEPAEAPGEGRRRPPNEEENKDSKKGVHPLKKFIMEKFKIKEIDYEKFNKENKWAIRPGQKKDKE
;
A
#
# COMPACT_ATOMS: atom_id res chain seq x y z
N MET A 1 -59.01 -51.75 -5.11
CA MET A 1 -59.32 -50.34 -5.44
C MET A 1 -58.57 -49.45 -4.47
N SER A 2 -57.33 -49.04 -4.79
CA SER A 2 -56.51 -48.21 -3.89
C SER A 2 -56.46 -46.78 -4.41
N THR A 3 -57.24 -45.90 -3.78
CA THR A 3 -57.27 -44.46 -4.06
C THR A 3 -56.00 -43.82 -3.52
N HIS A 4 -55.11 -43.39 -4.41
CA HIS A 4 -53.94 -42.60 -4.03
C HIS A 4 -54.38 -41.17 -3.69
N SER A 5 -54.46 -40.87 -2.40
CA SER A 5 -54.63 -39.50 -1.90
C SER A 5 -53.37 -38.69 -2.20
N LYS A 6 -53.47 -37.67 -3.05
CA LYS A 6 -52.40 -36.69 -3.30
C LYS A 6 -52.25 -35.83 -2.04
N MET A 7 -51.25 -36.11 -1.21
CA MET A 7 -50.85 -35.23 -0.12
C MET A 7 -50.27 -33.92 -0.69
N PHE A 8 -50.94 -32.80 -0.42
CA PHE A 8 -50.51 -31.46 -0.82
C PHE A 8 -49.46 -30.97 0.18
N THR A 9 -48.18 -31.01 -0.19
CA THR A 9 -47.09 -30.55 0.69
C THR A 9 -46.81 -29.06 0.47
N LEU A 10 -47.27 -28.21 1.40
CA LEU A 10 -46.97 -26.78 1.38
C LEU A 10 -45.51 -26.56 1.83
N LYS A 11 -44.64 -26.18 0.90
CA LYS A 11 -43.26 -25.77 1.21
C LYS A 11 -43.30 -24.42 1.95
N PRO A 12 -42.71 -24.29 3.15
CA PRO A 12 -42.66 -23.00 3.84
C PRO A 12 -41.70 -22.06 3.12
N ASN A 13 -42.17 -20.86 2.76
CA ASN A 13 -41.31 -19.79 2.27
C ASN A 13 -40.59 -19.15 3.47
N ILE A 14 -39.33 -19.53 3.65
CA ILE A 14 -38.47 -18.97 4.70
C ILE A 14 -37.83 -17.69 4.16
N VAL A 15 -38.45 -16.54 4.46
CA VAL A 15 -37.87 -15.23 4.13
C VAL A 15 -36.91 -14.83 5.26
N ARG A 16 -35.61 -14.78 4.97
CA ARG A 16 -34.61 -14.26 5.91
C ARG A 16 -34.58 -12.74 5.82
N PRO A 17 -34.76 -12.00 6.93
CA PRO A 17 -34.56 -10.56 6.90
C PRO A 17 -33.09 -10.25 6.61
N ASN A 18 -32.83 -9.50 5.55
CA ASN A 18 -31.50 -8.98 5.23
C ASN A 18 -31.40 -7.56 5.80
N ILE A 19 -30.71 -7.41 6.93
CA ILE A 19 -30.41 -6.10 7.51
C ILE A 19 -29.08 -5.63 6.91
N ARG A 20 -29.14 -4.72 5.95
CA ARG A 20 -27.94 -4.02 5.44
C ARG A 20 -27.71 -2.78 6.29
N VAL A 21 -26.70 -2.81 7.15
CA VAL A 21 -26.27 -1.62 7.88
C VAL A 21 -25.41 -0.79 6.92
N GLN A 22 -25.96 0.33 6.44
CA GLN A 22 -25.18 1.34 5.73
C GLN A 22 -24.95 2.52 6.68
N ALA A 23 -23.69 2.91 6.89
CA ALA A 23 -23.40 4.16 7.55
C ALA A 23 -23.98 5.31 6.71
N LYS A 24 -24.65 6.26 7.36
CA LYS A 24 -25.07 7.50 6.68
C LYS A 24 -23.79 8.24 6.26
N LYS A 25 -23.76 8.79 5.04
CA LYS A 25 -22.59 9.49 4.50
C LYS A 25 -22.04 10.58 5.43
N ASN A 26 -22.91 11.16 6.26
CA ASN A 26 -22.58 12.23 7.18
C ASN A 26 -21.93 11.76 8.49
N ASP A 27 -22.02 10.46 8.81
CA ASP A 27 -21.46 9.84 10.02
C ASP A 27 -20.21 9.00 9.71
N PHE A 28 -19.68 9.12 8.49
CA PHE A 28 -18.48 8.40 8.07
C PHE A 28 -17.24 9.09 8.64
N VAL A 29 -16.72 8.52 9.72
CA VAL A 29 -15.39 8.89 10.24
C VAL A 29 -14.36 8.02 9.52
N GLU A 30 -13.37 8.65 8.89
CA GLU A 30 -12.25 7.92 8.31
C GLU A 30 -11.61 7.01 9.38
N PRO A 31 -11.36 5.72 9.10
CA PRO A 31 -10.69 4.84 10.04
C PRO A 31 -9.38 5.46 10.51
N ALA A 32 -9.27 5.71 11.82
CA ALA A 32 -8.03 6.17 12.42
C ALA A 32 -6.93 5.12 12.18
N GLU A 33 -5.72 5.58 11.90
CA GLU A 33 -4.57 4.69 11.70
C GLU A 33 -4.33 3.90 12.99
N ALA A 34 -4.45 2.57 12.91
CA ALA A 34 -4.18 1.71 14.04
C ALA A 34 -2.69 1.85 14.45
N PRO A 35 -2.38 1.91 15.75
CA PRO A 35 -1.01 2.06 16.20
C PRO A 35 -0.14 0.90 15.67
N GLY A 36 0.90 1.23 14.91
CA GLY A 36 1.85 0.26 14.34
C GLY A 36 1.58 -0.20 12.91
N GLU A 37 0.43 0.14 12.31
CA GLU A 37 0.12 -0.26 10.92
C GLU A 37 0.75 0.67 9.87
N GLY A 38 1.38 1.77 10.32
CA GLY A 38 1.93 2.80 9.46
C GLY A 38 0.85 3.67 8.82
N ARG A 39 1.29 4.69 8.07
CA ARG A 39 0.36 5.60 7.41
C ARG A 39 -0.35 4.89 6.26
N ARG A 40 -1.68 4.95 6.21
CA ARG A 40 -2.46 4.46 5.06
C ARG A 40 -2.44 5.43 3.89
N ARG A 41 -2.12 6.70 4.16
CA ARG A 41 -2.10 7.77 3.17
C ARG A 41 -0.76 7.79 2.43
N PRO A 42 -0.76 8.12 1.12
CA PRO A 42 0.49 8.35 0.40
C PRO A 42 1.29 9.48 1.07
N PRO A 43 2.62 9.46 0.99
CA PRO A 43 3.46 10.46 1.65
C PRO A 43 3.12 11.86 1.16
N ASN A 44 2.78 12.78 2.07
CA ASN A 44 2.55 14.18 1.74
C ASN A 44 3.89 14.94 1.70
N GLU A 45 4.07 15.84 0.73
CA GLU A 45 5.27 16.67 0.62
C GLU A 45 5.43 17.63 1.80
N GLU A 46 4.32 18.09 2.40
CA GLU A 46 4.37 18.98 3.56
C GLU A 46 4.90 18.28 4.81
N GLU A 47 4.49 17.04 5.02
CA GLU A 47 4.94 16.20 6.12
C GLU A 47 6.37 15.66 5.89
N ASN A 48 6.81 15.59 4.62
CA ASN A 48 8.18 15.25 4.22
C ASN A 48 9.07 16.49 4.07
N LYS A 49 8.66 17.67 4.55
CA LYS A 49 9.55 18.86 4.54
C LYS A 49 10.85 18.61 5.30
N ASP A 50 10.81 17.74 6.32
CA ASP A 50 11.99 17.36 7.10
C ASP A 50 12.93 16.40 6.36
N SER A 51 12.42 15.59 5.42
CA SER A 51 13.28 14.76 4.57
C SER A 51 14.07 15.58 3.55
N LYS A 52 13.65 16.82 3.26
CA LYS A 52 14.40 17.79 2.44
C LYS A 52 15.54 18.47 3.23
N LYS A 53 15.56 18.37 4.57
CA LYS A 53 16.55 19.04 5.42
C LYS A 53 17.74 18.13 5.74
N GLY A 54 18.65 18.04 4.77
CA GLY A 54 20.01 17.58 5.00
C GLY A 54 20.21 16.06 5.14
N VAL A 55 21.47 15.68 5.34
CA VAL A 55 21.89 14.28 5.40
C VAL A 55 21.35 13.63 6.69
N HIS A 56 20.54 12.58 6.54
CA HIS A 56 19.99 11.81 7.67
C HIS A 56 21.13 11.33 8.62
N PRO A 57 20.94 11.35 9.95
CA PRO A 57 21.99 10.98 10.91
C PRO A 57 22.63 9.62 10.64
N LEU A 58 21.83 8.61 10.27
CA LEU A 58 22.33 7.28 9.88
C LEU A 58 23.27 7.33 8.67
N LYS A 59 22.95 8.17 7.67
CA LYS A 59 23.78 8.34 6.47
C LYS A 59 25.12 8.99 6.84
N LYS A 60 25.13 9.97 7.76
CA LYS A 60 26.37 10.55 8.31
C LYS A 60 27.22 9.49 9.04
N PHE A 61 26.59 8.68 9.87
CA PHE A 61 27.27 7.61 10.61
C PHE A 61 27.97 6.60 9.69
N ILE A 62 27.29 6.18 8.62
CA ILE A 62 27.86 5.27 7.63
C ILE A 62 29.05 5.93 6.91
N MET A 63 28.92 7.19 6.49
CA MET A 63 30.01 7.93 5.85
C MET A 63 31.25 8.01 6.75
N GLU A 64 31.07 8.31 8.03
CA GLU A 64 32.16 8.41 9.01
C GLU A 64 32.80 7.06 9.30
N LYS A 65 32.00 6.02 9.56
CA LYS A 65 32.51 4.67 9.88
C LYS A 65 33.30 4.04 8.73
N PHE A 66 32.80 4.18 7.51
CA PHE A 66 33.42 3.58 6.33
C PHE A 66 34.38 4.53 5.61
N LYS A 67 34.54 5.78 6.10
CA LYS A 67 35.37 6.84 5.49
C LYS A 67 35.06 7.05 4.01
N ILE A 68 33.79 6.87 3.63
CA ILE A 68 33.33 7.03 2.25
C ILE A 68 32.84 8.47 2.04
N LYS A 69 33.15 9.03 0.87
CA LYS A 69 32.51 10.26 0.41
C LYS A 69 31.11 9.95 -0.11
N GLU A 70 30.23 10.94 -0.03
CA GLU A 70 28.90 10.81 -0.63
C GLU A 70 29.05 10.52 -2.13
N ILE A 71 28.26 9.56 -2.61
CA ILE A 71 28.31 9.13 -4.00
C ILE A 71 27.79 10.28 -4.86
N ASP A 72 28.62 10.73 -5.81
CA ASP A 72 28.16 11.57 -6.91
C ASP A 72 27.29 10.71 -7.82
N TYR A 73 25.97 10.88 -7.70
CA TYR A 73 24.98 10.09 -8.42
C TYR A 73 25.08 10.26 -9.94
N GLU A 74 25.47 11.45 -10.43
CA GLU A 74 25.61 11.68 -11.87
C GLU A 74 26.80 10.92 -12.43
N LYS A 75 27.95 11.03 -11.74
CA LYS A 75 29.16 10.30 -12.10
C LYS A 75 28.95 8.78 -11.99
N PHE A 76 28.36 8.32 -10.89
CA PHE A 76 28.05 6.91 -10.67
C PHE A 76 27.14 6.37 -11.76
N ASN A 77 26.09 7.11 -12.13
CA ASN A 77 25.16 6.65 -13.15
C ASN A 77 25.85 6.48 -14.51
N LYS A 78 26.79 7.37 -14.88
CA LYS A 78 27.53 7.32 -16.15
C LYS A 78 28.61 6.25 -16.22
N GLU A 79 29.38 6.06 -15.15
CA GLU A 79 30.59 5.24 -15.18
C GLU A 79 30.36 3.82 -14.65
N ASN A 80 29.40 3.62 -13.75
CA ASN A 80 29.24 2.36 -13.05
C ASN A 80 28.47 1.32 -13.90
N LYS A 81 29.03 0.11 -14.05
CA LYS A 81 28.40 -1.03 -14.75
C LYS A 81 27.08 -1.47 -14.11
N TRP A 82 26.89 -1.20 -12.82
CA TRP A 82 25.70 -1.60 -12.06
C TRP A 82 24.64 -0.50 -12.00
N ALA A 83 24.88 0.66 -12.59
CA ALA A 83 23.88 1.71 -12.65
C ALA A 83 22.70 1.31 -13.55
N ILE A 84 21.47 1.47 -13.05
CA ILE A 84 20.25 1.25 -13.83
C ILE A 84 19.95 2.52 -14.62
N ARG A 85 20.11 2.46 -15.94
CA ARG A 85 19.87 3.59 -16.86
C ARG A 85 18.58 3.34 -17.66
N PRO A 86 17.40 3.70 -17.13
CA PRO A 86 16.16 3.53 -17.89
C PRO A 86 16.22 4.37 -19.17
N GLY A 87 15.93 3.76 -20.32
CA GLY A 87 15.88 4.44 -21.62
C GLY A 87 17.18 4.49 -22.43
N GLN A 88 18.34 4.17 -21.84
CA GLN A 88 19.56 3.98 -22.62
C GLN A 88 19.67 2.51 -23.03
N LYS A 89 19.79 2.24 -24.34
CA LYS A 89 20.11 0.90 -24.82
C LYS A 89 21.45 0.51 -24.22
N LYS A 90 21.49 -0.58 -23.46
CA LYS A 90 22.77 -1.20 -23.11
C LYS A 90 23.34 -1.70 -24.43
N ASP A 91 24.45 -1.12 -24.88
CA ASP A 91 25.22 -1.71 -25.95
C ASP A 91 25.56 -3.14 -25.51
N LYS A 92 25.00 -4.11 -26.23
CA LYS A 92 25.29 -5.52 -26.00
C LYS A 92 26.71 -5.76 -26.52
N GLU A 93 27.69 -5.70 -25.63
CA GLU A 93 28.93 -6.45 -25.79
C GLU A 93 28.70 -7.92 -25.40
#